data_AF-A0A1F9ZQD8-F1
#
_entry.id   AF-A0A1F9ZQD8-F1
#
_cell.length_a   1.000
_cell.length_b   1.000
_cell.length_c   1.000
_cell.angle_alpha   90.00
_cell.angle_beta   90.00
_cell.angle_gamma   90.00
#
_symmetry.space_group_name_H-M   'P 1'
#
loop_
_entity.id
_entity.type
_entity.pdbx_description
1 polymer ?
#
loop_
_entity_poly.entity_id
_entity_poly.type
_entity_poly.pdbx_seq_one_letter_code
_entity_poly.pdbx_strand_id
1 'polypeptide(L)'
;MSRQLPNSIEAEQALLSSMLVYPSAVNIALEQGMHADEFYVEAHKRLFTVMMGMQEEGKPIDAPGLISRCNDLNVLSSIGGVDFIMELSDTSVSSANTKYYIELIQNKSYLRNLILTAQTIADEGFNSGPDIDEVMDRAEKQLLNVTRTRRTGDFRASKEVVSTVVDNIQKMSTNRSAITGTATGYRDLDRCTNGFQKGDLIILAARPSMGKTAFALNLTMNAA
;
A
#
# COMPACT_ATOMS: atom_id res chain seq x y z
N MET A 1 -25.46 25.32 -7.37
CA MET A 1 -24.06 24.90 -7.11
C MET A 1 -23.79 23.68 -7.95
N SER A 2 -22.82 23.74 -8.87
CA SER A 2 -22.39 22.57 -9.65
C SER A 2 -21.84 21.50 -8.70
N ARG A 3 -22.43 20.30 -8.73
CA ARG A 3 -21.99 19.18 -7.91
C ARG A 3 -20.72 18.61 -8.53
N GLN A 4 -19.56 19.03 -8.04
CA GLN A 4 -18.28 18.51 -8.49
C GLN A 4 -18.01 17.13 -7.88
N LEU A 5 -17.42 16.22 -8.66
CA LEU A 5 -17.03 14.91 -8.17
C LEU A 5 -15.95 15.03 -7.08
N PRO A 6 -15.91 14.13 -6.09
CA PRO A 6 -14.88 14.10 -5.07
C PRO A 6 -13.47 14.04 -5.70
N ASN A 7 -12.62 14.97 -5.30
CA ASN A 7 -11.24 15.08 -5.74
C ASN A 7 -10.38 15.78 -4.66
N SER A 8 -9.07 15.75 -4.84
CA SER A 8 -8.12 16.56 -4.07
C SER A 8 -6.90 16.84 -4.96
N ILE A 9 -6.98 17.93 -5.72
CA ILE A 9 -5.95 18.31 -6.70
C ILE A 9 -4.62 18.59 -5.98
N GLU A 10 -4.68 19.19 -4.80
CA GLU A 10 -3.52 19.53 -3.98
C GLU A 10 -2.78 18.27 -3.51
N ALA A 11 -3.51 17.22 -3.13
CA ALA A 11 -2.92 15.95 -2.73
C ALA A 11 -2.27 15.23 -3.91
N GLU A 12 -2.91 15.26 -5.08
CA GLU A 12 -2.36 14.71 -6.32
C GLU A 12 -1.05 15.39 -6.71
N GLN A 13 -1.02 16.72 -6.69
CA GLN A 13 0.19 17.50 -6.95
C GLN A 13 1.29 17.20 -5.93
N ALA A 14 0.95 17.18 -4.63
CA ALA A 14 1.91 16.88 -3.57
C ALA A 14 2.51 15.46 -3.69
N LEU A 15 1.70 14.47 -4.10
CA LEU A 15 2.18 13.11 -4.35
C LEU A 15 3.14 13.05 -5.53
N LEU A 16 2.74 13.59 -6.69
CA LEU A 16 3.57 13.60 -7.90
C LEU A 16 4.88 14.36 -7.69
N SER A 17 4.81 15.50 -7.01
CA SER A 17 5.96 16.28 -6.58
C SER A 17 6.89 15.49 -5.66
N SER A 18 6.34 14.78 -4.67
CA SER A 18 7.14 13.92 -3.78
C SER A 18 7.83 12.80 -4.55
N MET A 19 7.16 12.20 -5.54
CA MET A 19 7.71 11.13 -6.37
C MET A 19 8.81 11.62 -7.33
N LEU A 20 8.79 12.88 -7.75
CA LEU A 20 9.84 13.48 -8.58
C LEU A 20 11.13 13.78 -7.80
N VAL A 21 10.99 14.12 -6.51
CA VAL A 21 12.13 14.54 -5.69
C VAL A 21 12.71 13.36 -4.89
N TYR A 22 11.85 12.45 -4.42
CA TYR A 22 12.23 11.39 -3.51
C TYR A 22 11.92 10.01 -4.12
N PRO A 23 12.94 9.20 -4.45
CA PRO A 23 12.73 7.83 -4.93
C PRO A 23 11.97 6.94 -3.94
N SER A 24 12.06 7.22 -2.64
CA SER A 24 11.30 6.53 -1.60
C SER A 24 9.79 6.73 -1.75
N ALA A 25 9.33 7.88 -2.23
CA ALA A 25 7.90 8.16 -2.43
C ALA A 25 7.30 7.28 -3.54
N VAL A 26 8.09 6.96 -4.57
CA VAL A 26 7.69 6.01 -5.63
C VAL A 26 7.48 4.62 -5.05
N ASN A 27 8.40 4.14 -4.20
CA ASN A 27 8.27 2.84 -3.54
C ASN A 27 7.03 2.79 -2.63
N ILE A 28 6.76 3.86 -1.87
CA ILE A 28 5.57 3.95 -1.02
C ILE A 28 4.29 3.89 -1.89
N ALA A 29 4.25 4.58 -3.03
CA ALA A 29 3.11 4.53 -3.94
C ALA A 29 2.85 3.12 -4.48
N LEU A 30 3.90 2.38 -4.84
CA LEU A 30 3.81 0.98 -5.25
C LEU A 30 3.33 0.07 -4.11
N GLU A 31 3.90 0.22 -2.91
CA GLU A 31 3.52 -0.56 -1.72
C GLU A 31 2.05 -0.34 -1.31
N GLN A 32 1.50 0.86 -1.53
CA GLN A 32 0.10 1.17 -1.26
C GLN A 32 -0.84 0.81 -2.42
N GLY A 33 -0.33 0.23 -3.51
CA GLY A 33 -1.13 -0.19 -4.66
C GLY A 33 -1.80 0.97 -5.40
N MET A 34 -1.11 2.11 -5.51
CA MET A 34 -1.64 3.29 -6.18
C MET A 34 -1.76 3.06 -7.70
N HIS A 35 -2.93 3.39 -8.27
CA HIS A 35 -3.20 3.25 -9.70
C HIS A 35 -3.46 4.60 -10.38
N ALA A 36 -3.12 4.70 -11.67
CA ALA A 36 -3.32 5.93 -12.44
C ALA A 36 -4.78 6.41 -12.45
N ASP A 37 -5.75 5.49 -12.52
CA ASP A 37 -7.19 5.82 -12.59
C ASP A 37 -7.74 6.49 -11.31
N GLU A 38 -6.98 6.44 -10.22
CA GLU A 38 -7.37 7.04 -8.95
C GLU A 38 -7.18 8.57 -8.93
N PHE A 39 -6.32 9.11 -9.79
CA PHE A 39 -6.18 10.56 -9.96
C PHE A 39 -7.45 11.13 -10.62
N TYR A 40 -7.86 12.33 -10.20
CA TYR A 40 -8.99 13.04 -10.79
C TYR A 40 -8.59 13.76 -12.08
N VAL A 41 -7.42 14.39 -12.09
CA VAL A 41 -6.95 15.20 -13.21
C VAL A 41 -6.29 14.32 -14.26
N GLU A 42 -6.77 14.38 -15.51
CA GLU A 42 -6.23 13.57 -16.61
C GLU A 42 -4.73 13.77 -16.86
N ALA A 43 -4.23 15.00 -16.70
CA ALA A 43 -2.80 15.29 -16.78
C ALA A 43 -2.01 14.52 -15.70
N HIS A 44 -2.51 14.46 -14.46
CA HIS A 44 -1.89 13.73 -13.37
C HIS A 44 -1.91 12.22 -13.61
N LYS A 45 -3.02 11.67 -14.12
CA LYS A 45 -3.11 10.25 -14.53
C LYS A 45 -2.00 9.90 -15.51
N ARG A 46 -1.87 10.69 -16.58
CA ARG A 46 -0.86 10.48 -17.62
C ARG A 46 0.55 10.58 -17.05
N LEU A 47 0.81 11.58 -16.22
CA LEU A 47 2.11 11.77 -15.58
C LEU A 47 2.49 10.56 -14.73
N PHE A 48 1.57 10.11 -13.86
CA PHE A 48 1.78 8.92 -13.04
C PHE A 48 2.07 7.68 -13.89
N THR A 49 1.31 7.45 -14.96
CA THR A 49 1.55 6.33 -15.89
C THR A 49 2.95 6.38 -16.50
N VAL A 50 3.44 7.56 -16.92
CA VAL A 50 4.80 7.72 -17.45
C VAL A 50 5.84 7.42 -16.37
N MET A 51 5.64 7.93 -15.15
CA MET A 51 6.55 7.67 -14.02
C MET A 51 6.63 6.17 -13.70
N MET A 52 5.50 5.46 -13.67
CA MET A 52 5.50 4.01 -13.44
C MET A 52 6.20 3.26 -14.58
N GLY A 53 5.99 3.63 -15.84
CA GLY A 53 6.71 3.04 -16.96
C GLY A 53 8.23 3.25 -16.89
N MET A 54 8.67 4.43 -16.41
CA MET A 54 10.10 4.68 -16.17
C MET A 54 10.65 3.79 -15.04
N GLN A 55 9.89 3.62 -13.96
CA GLN A 55 10.25 2.74 -12.85
C GLN A 55 10.40 1.28 -13.29
N GLU A 56 9.47 0.79 -14.13
CA GLU A 56 9.52 -0.57 -14.70
C GLU A 56 10.76 -0.78 -15.60
N GLU A 57 11.16 0.25 -16.35
CA GLU A 57 12.38 0.26 -17.16
C GLU A 57 13.68 0.45 -16.32
N GLY A 58 13.57 0.61 -15.00
CA GLY A 58 14.70 0.88 -14.11
C GLY A 58 15.36 2.24 -14.33
N LYS A 59 14.62 3.19 -14.91
CA LYS A 59 15.11 4.56 -15.15
C LYS A 59 14.77 5.46 -13.96
N PRO A 60 15.68 6.39 -13.58
CA PRO A 60 15.41 7.34 -12.52
C PRO A 60 14.26 8.27 -12.92
N ILE A 61 13.37 8.56 -11.97
CA ILE A 61 12.27 9.51 -12.15
C ILE A 61 12.72 10.87 -11.59
N ASP A 62 13.20 11.73 -12.47
CA ASP A 62 13.56 13.12 -12.17
C ASP A 62 12.94 14.06 -13.23
N ALA A 63 12.94 15.37 -12.98
CA ALA A 63 12.29 16.33 -13.89
C ALA A 63 12.87 16.28 -15.32
N PRO A 64 14.20 16.29 -15.55
CA PRO A 64 14.76 16.21 -16.91
C PRO A 64 14.41 14.89 -17.62
N GLY A 65 14.52 13.75 -16.92
CA GLY A 65 14.21 12.44 -17.46
C GLY A 65 12.74 12.29 -17.80
N LEU A 66 11.87 12.82 -16.95
CA LEU A 66 10.42 12.84 -17.19
C LEU A 66 10.06 13.72 -18.39
N ILE A 67 10.65 14.91 -18.52
CA ILE A 67 10.44 15.79 -19.68
C ILE A 67 10.88 15.08 -20.98
N SER A 68 12.06 14.45 -20.98
CA SER A 68 12.55 13.70 -22.13
C SER A 68 11.58 12.57 -22.49
N ARG A 69 11.15 11.79 -21.50
CA ARG A 69 10.24 10.66 -21.72
C ARG A 69 8.87 11.10 -22.22
N CYS A 70 8.33 12.19 -21.69
CA CYS A 70 7.08 12.78 -22.13
C CYS A 70 7.16 13.32 -23.57
N ASN A 71 8.31 13.82 -24.00
CA ASN A 71 8.57 14.21 -25.38
C ASN A 71 8.63 13.00 -26.31
N ASP A 72 9.37 11.95 -25.95
CA ASP A 72 9.47 10.71 -26.74
C ASP A 72 8.09 10.08 -26.99
N LEU A 73 7.22 10.16 -25.99
CA LEU A 73 5.85 9.65 -26.05
C LEU A 73 4.84 10.64 -26.67
N ASN A 74 5.26 11.85 -27.05
CA ASN A 74 4.42 12.92 -27.58
C ASN A 74 3.23 13.29 -26.66
N VAL A 75 3.40 13.17 -25.34
CA VAL A 75 2.36 13.46 -24.34
C VAL A 75 2.62 14.75 -23.55
N LEU A 76 3.79 15.38 -23.70
CA LEU A 76 4.22 16.54 -22.90
C LEU A 76 3.21 17.70 -22.93
N SER A 77 2.69 18.04 -24.12
CA SER A 77 1.69 19.10 -24.28
C SER A 77 0.38 18.80 -23.53
N SER A 78 -0.01 17.53 -23.46
CA SER A 78 -1.24 17.10 -22.80
C SER A 78 -1.16 17.06 -21.28
N ILE A 79 0.06 17.10 -20.72
CA ILE A 79 0.32 17.08 -19.28
C ILE A 79 0.41 18.51 -18.71
N GLY A 80 0.56 19.52 -19.58
CA GLY A 80 0.74 20.93 -19.17
C GLY A 80 2.09 21.52 -19.57
N GLY A 81 2.94 20.75 -20.27
CA GLY A 81 4.23 21.23 -20.75
C GLY A 81 5.36 21.12 -19.73
N VAL A 82 6.51 21.70 -20.10
CA VAL A 82 7.71 21.73 -19.25
C VAL A 82 7.47 22.50 -17.97
N ASP A 83 6.79 23.65 -18.07
CA ASP A 83 6.56 24.55 -16.95
C ASP A 83 5.82 23.86 -15.80
N PHE A 84 4.81 23.04 -16.12
CA PHE A 84 4.06 22.28 -15.13
C PHE A 84 4.92 21.26 -14.37
N ILE A 85 5.81 20.56 -15.06
CA ILE A 85 6.72 19.57 -14.44
C ILE A 85 7.73 20.28 -13.53
N MET A 86 8.23 21.45 -13.95
CA MET A 86 9.14 22.26 -13.14
C MET A 86 8.43 22.81 -11.88
N GLU A 87 7.22 23.33 -12.02
CA GLU A 87 6.41 23.80 -10.88
C GLU A 87 6.13 22.67 -9.88
N LEU A 88 5.81 21.47 -10.37
CA LEU A 88 5.66 20.28 -9.53
C LEU A 88 6.95 19.95 -8.77
N SER A 89 8.13 20.04 -9.40
CA SER A 89 9.39 19.78 -8.70
C SER A 89 9.69 20.78 -7.58
N ASP A 90 9.29 22.04 -7.76
CA ASP A 90 9.55 23.12 -6.80
C ASP A 90 8.58 23.14 -5.61
N THR A 91 7.42 22.47 -5.74
CA THR A 91 6.36 22.46 -4.72
C THR A 91 6.62 21.44 -3.59
N SER A 92 7.61 20.55 -3.74
CA SER A 92 7.81 19.42 -2.81
C SER A 92 8.38 19.86 -1.47
N VAL A 93 7.69 19.54 -0.37
CA VAL A 93 8.15 19.88 0.99
C VAL A 93 8.75 18.66 1.71
N SER A 94 8.14 17.48 1.62
CA SER A 94 8.62 16.28 2.33
C SER A 94 7.97 14.98 1.84
N SER A 95 8.76 13.90 1.77
CA SER A 95 8.26 12.53 1.54
C SER A 95 7.57 11.90 2.76
N ALA A 96 7.64 12.52 3.94
CA ALA A 96 7.07 11.94 5.16
C ALA A 96 5.54 11.77 5.09
N ASN A 97 4.88 12.64 4.32
CA ASN A 97 3.43 12.66 4.18
C ASN A 97 2.92 11.90 2.95
N THR A 98 3.80 11.25 2.18
CA THR A 98 3.42 10.54 0.93
C THR A 98 2.28 9.55 1.16
N LYS A 99 2.34 8.76 2.22
CA LYS A 99 1.28 7.79 2.56
C LYS A 99 -0.07 8.46 2.82
N TYR A 100 -0.06 9.60 3.51
CA TYR A 100 -1.28 10.36 3.80
C TYR A 100 -1.92 10.93 2.52
N TYR A 101 -1.10 11.45 1.58
CA TYR A 101 -1.61 11.93 0.30
C TYR A 101 -2.20 10.81 -0.56
N ILE A 102 -1.55 9.65 -0.60
CA ILE A 102 -2.09 8.46 -1.28
C ILE A 102 -3.45 8.09 -0.70
N GLU A 103 -3.55 7.95 0.63
CA GLU A 103 -4.80 7.60 1.30
C GLU A 103 -5.91 8.62 0.99
N LEU A 104 -5.59 9.91 0.94
CA LEU A 104 -6.54 10.96 0.59
C LEU A 104 -7.03 10.81 -0.86
N ILE A 105 -6.14 10.58 -1.83
CA ILE A 105 -6.49 10.41 -3.25
C ILE A 105 -7.35 9.16 -3.43
N GLN A 106 -6.95 8.02 -2.86
CA GLN A 106 -7.70 6.77 -2.93
C GLN A 106 -9.10 6.93 -2.34
N ASN A 107 -9.22 7.56 -1.17
CA ASN A 107 -10.53 7.85 -0.56
C ASN A 107 -11.44 8.69 -1.48
N LYS A 108 -10.89 9.71 -2.16
CA LYS A 108 -11.65 10.51 -3.12
C LYS A 108 -12.02 9.70 -4.37
N SER A 109 -11.10 8.88 -4.88
CA SER A 109 -11.34 7.96 -6.00
C SER A 109 -12.48 7.00 -5.71
N TYR A 110 -12.52 6.39 -4.51
CA TYR A 110 -13.61 5.50 -4.10
C TYR A 110 -14.97 6.20 -4.10
N LEU A 111 -15.04 7.40 -3.51
CA LEU A 111 -16.29 8.17 -3.50
C LEU A 111 -16.72 8.57 -4.92
N ARG A 112 -15.77 8.92 -5.78
CA ARG A 112 -16.03 9.22 -7.19
C ARG A 112 -16.58 8.01 -7.93
N ASN A 113 -15.95 6.84 -7.79
CA ASN A 113 -16.39 5.60 -8.41
C ASN A 113 -17.79 5.18 -7.91
N LEU A 114 -18.07 5.33 -6.62
CA LEU A 114 -19.40 5.07 -6.06
C LEU A 114 -20.48 5.96 -6.69
N ILE A 115 -20.18 7.26 -6.86
CA ILE A 115 -21.13 8.19 -7.48
C ILE A 115 -21.38 7.81 -8.94
N LEU A 116 -20.32 7.52 -9.70
CA LEU A 116 -20.43 7.13 -11.12
C LEU A 116 -21.22 5.83 -11.27
N THR A 117 -20.95 4.82 -10.44
CA THR A 117 -21.72 3.57 -10.43
C THR A 117 -23.18 3.82 -10.08
N ALA A 118 -23.48 4.66 -9.10
CA ALA A 118 -24.87 4.99 -8.76
C ALA A 118 -25.59 5.70 -9.92
N GLN A 119 -24.91 6.55 -10.68
CA GLN A 119 -25.45 7.18 -11.88
C GLN A 119 -25.74 6.14 -12.97
N THR A 120 -24.79 5.22 -13.24
CA THR A 120 -24.99 4.13 -14.19
C THR A 120 -26.19 3.26 -13.82
N ILE A 121 -26.33 2.88 -12.55
CA ILE A 121 -27.47 2.08 -12.07
C ILE A 121 -28.78 2.86 -12.25
N ALA A 122 -28.80 4.15 -11.96
CA ALA A 122 -29.98 4.99 -12.16
C ALA A 122 -30.37 5.08 -13.65
N ASP A 123 -29.39 5.29 -14.52
CA ASP A 123 -29.58 5.36 -15.98
C ASP A 123 -30.06 4.02 -16.55
N GLU A 124 -29.53 2.90 -16.06
CA GLU A 124 -30.03 1.56 -16.38
C GLU A 124 -31.51 1.44 -15.97
N GLY A 125 -31.88 1.88 -14.76
CA GLY A 125 -33.27 1.86 -14.29
C GLY A 125 -34.27 2.63 -15.16
N PHE A 126 -33.84 3.74 -15.78
CA PHE A 126 -34.68 4.49 -16.73
C PHE A 126 -34.77 3.84 -18.12
N ASN A 127 -33.72 3.13 -18.55
CA ASN A 127 -33.58 2.57 -19.90
C ASN A 127 -33.82 1.04 -19.98
N SER A 128 -34.25 0.42 -18.89
CA SER A 128 -34.38 -1.04 -18.77
C SER A 128 -35.43 -1.63 -19.71
N GLY A 129 -35.09 -2.76 -20.34
CA GLY A 129 -36.05 -3.67 -20.98
C GLY A 129 -36.88 -4.48 -19.94
N PRO A 130 -37.66 -5.49 -20.37
CA PRO A 130 -38.62 -6.16 -19.49
C PRO A 130 -38.04 -7.09 -18.43
N ASP A 131 -36.74 -7.44 -18.47
CA ASP A 131 -36.12 -8.35 -17.52
C ASP A 131 -35.53 -7.60 -16.31
N ILE A 132 -36.30 -7.57 -15.23
CA ILE A 132 -35.93 -6.91 -13.97
C ILE A 132 -34.82 -7.66 -13.23
N ASP A 133 -34.76 -8.98 -13.34
CA ASP A 133 -33.81 -9.81 -12.60
C ASP A 133 -32.38 -9.55 -13.11
N GLU A 134 -32.20 -9.43 -14.43
CA GLU A 134 -30.91 -9.07 -15.02
C GLU A 134 -30.42 -7.69 -14.60
N VAL A 135 -31.32 -6.70 -14.49
CA VAL A 135 -30.96 -5.32 -14.08
C VAL A 135 -30.51 -5.31 -12.61
N MET A 136 -31.22 -6.02 -11.74
CA MET A 136 -30.85 -6.12 -10.32
C MET A 136 -29.50 -6.82 -10.14
N ASP A 137 -29.27 -7.92 -10.86
CA ASP A 137 -28.00 -8.65 -10.86
C ASP A 137 -26.81 -7.77 -11.31
N ARG A 138 -26.99 -6.96 -12.35
CA ARG A 138 -25.96 -6.01 -12.82
C ARG A 138 -25.67 -4.93 -11.79
N ALA A 139 -26.70 -4.34 -11.20
CA ALA A 139 -26.55 -3.31 -10.18
C ALA A 139 -25.81 -3.83 -8.93
N GLU A 140 -26.14 -5.04 -8.47
CA GLU A 140 -25.44 -5.67 -7.35
C GLU A 140 -23.96 -5.92 -7.67
N LYS A 141 -23.65 -6.47 -8.85
CA LYS A 141 -22.28 -6.70 -9.31
C LYS A 141 -21.48 -5.40 -9.38
N GLN A 142 -22.06 -4.32 -9.90
CA GLN A 142 -21.39 -3.03 -10.00
C GLN A 142 -21.07 -2.43 -8.61
N LEU A 143 -22.02 -2.45 -7.68
CA LEU A 143 -21.81 -1.97 -6.30
C LEU A 143 -20.76 -2.80 -5.55
N LEU A 144 -20.78 -4.13 -5.71
CA LEU A 144 -19.79 -5.01 -5.10
C LEU A 144 -18.38 -4.71 -5.62
N ASN A 145 -18.21 -4.40 -6.91
CA ASN A 145 -16.91 -4.07 -7.49
C ASN A 145 -16.30 -2.81 -6.88
N VAL A 146 -17.09 -1.75 -6.66
CA VAL A 146 -16.62 -0.52 -5.99
C VAL A 146 -16.17 -0.80 -4.55
N THR A 147 -16.86 -1.72 -3.85
CA THR A 147 -16.60 -2.03 -2.44
C THR A 147 -15.36 -2.92 -2.25
N ARG A 148 -15.03 -3.78 -3.23
CA ARG A 148 -13.87 -4.70 -3.16
C ARG A 148 -12.53 -3.98 -3.22
N THR A 149 -12.43 -2.89 -3.97
CA THR A 149 -11.16 -2.17 -4.17
C THR A 149 -10.61 -1.58 -2.85
N ARG A 150 -11.46 -1.29 -1.85
CA ARG A 150 -11.03 -0.83 -0.51
C ARG A 150 -10.38 -1.94 0.36
N ARG A 151 -10.51 -3.22 0.00
CA ARG A 151 -10.09 -4.38 0.84
C ARG A 151 -8.74 -5.00 0.43
N THR A 152 -7.94 -4.35 -0.41
CA THR A 152 -6.65 -4.88 -0.88
C THR A 152 -5.53 -4.89 0.16
N GLY A 153 -5.73 -4.31 1.35
CA GLY A 153 -4.71 -4.30 2.41
C GLY A 153 -4.35 -5.66 3.04
N ASP A 154 -5.16 -6.71 2.86
CA ASP A 154 -5.03 -7.94 3.66
C ASP A 154 -4.81 -9.25 2.85
N PHE A 155 -4.76 -9.20 1.52
CA PHE A 155 -4.49 -10.40 0.71
C PHE A 155 -3.04 -10.45 0.22
N ARG A 156 -2.18 -11.11 1.00
CA ARG A 156 -0.85 -11.53 0.51
C ARG A 156 -1.00 -12.73 -0.41
N ALA A 157 -0.34 -12.70 -1.57
CA ALA A 157 -0.34 -13.84 -2.48
C ALA A 157 0.31 -15.04 -1.79
N SER A 158 -0.27 -16.25 -1.92
CA SER A 158 0.26 -17.45 -1.27
C SER A 158 1.72 -17.72 -1.61
N LYS A 159 2.15 -17.35 -2.82
CA LYS A 159 3.55 -17.47 -3.28
C LYS A 159 4.53 -16.63 -2.44
N GLU A 160 4.14 -15.42 -2.05
CA GLU A 160 4.97 -14.52 -1.23
C GLU A 160 5.06 -15.00 0.23
N VAL A 161 3.97 -15.58 0.74
CA VAL A 161 3.96 -16.21 2.07
C VAL A 161 4.90 -17.42 2.07
N VAL A 162 4.83 -18.27 1.03
CA VAL A 162 5.71 -19.44 0.91
C VAL A 162 7.17 -19.05 0.78
N SER A 163 7.52 -18.05 -0.04
CA SER A 163 8.92 -17.60 -0.15
C SER A 163 9.46 -17.07 1.17
N THR A 164 8.66 -16.28 1.90
CA THR A 164 9.03 -15.75 3.23
C THR A 164 9.27 -16.86 4.24
N VAL A 165 8.43 -17.91 4.23
CA VAL A 165 8.59 -19.06 5.12
C VAL A 165 9.84 -19.86 4.77
N VAL A 166 10.10 -20.09 3.48
CA VAL A 166 11.31 -20.81 3.02
C VAL A 166 12.58 -20.05 3.39
N ASP A 167 12.61 -18.73 3.21
CA ASP A 167 13.75 -17.90 3.59
C ASP A 167 14.01 -17.94 5.10
N ASN A 168 12.94 -17.95 5.92
CA ASN A 168 13.06 -18.08 7.36
C ASN A 168 13.60 -19.45 7.77
N ILE A 169 13.16 -20.54 7.12
CA ILE A 169 13.69 -21.90 7.34
C ILE A 169 15.18 -21.96 6.96
N GLN A 170 15.60 -21.36 5.85
CA GLN A 170 17.00 -21.32 5.44
C GLN A 170 17.86 -20.55 6.44
N LYS A 171 17.39 -19.41 6.96
CA LYS A 171 18.07 -18.65 8.02
C LYS A 171 18.23 -19.48 9.30
N MET A 172 17.19 -20.21 9.71
CA MET A 172 17.23 -21.11 10.85
C MET A 172 18.19 -22.29 10.64
N SER A 173 18.27 -22.82 9.40
CA SER A 173 19.20 -23.91 9.06
C SER A 173 20.67 -23.47 8.98
N THR A 174 20.93 -22.20 8.66
CA THR A 174 22.30 -21.68 8.49
C THR A 174 22.92 -21.28 9.84
N ASN A 175 22.09 -20.88 10.80
CA ASN A 175 22.51 -20.68 12.18
C ASN A 175 22.71 -22.04 12.88
N ARG A 176 23.96 -22.41 13.16
CA ARG A 176 24.30 -23.62 13.95
C ARG A 176 23.90 -23.55 15.43
N SER A 177 23.24 -22.48 15.86
CA SER A 177 22.70 -22.35 17.22
C SER A 177 21.32 -23.01 17.26
N ALA A 178 21.11 -23.95 18.18
CA ALA A 178 19.82 -24.61 18.37
C ALA A 178 18.70 -23.66 18.87
N ILE A 179 19.06 -22.44 19.27
CA ILE A 179 18.13 -21.45 19.82
C ILE A 179 17.75 -20.48 18.69
N THR A 180 16.46 -20.47 18.32
CA THR A 180 15.89 -19.64 17.25
C THR A 180 15.21 -18.38 17.77
N GLY A 181 14.82 -18.40 19.05
CA GLY A 181 14.22 -17.26 19.76
C GLY A 181 15.19 -16.58 20.73
N THR A 182 14.65 -15.80 21.66
CA THR A 182 15.42 -15.22 22.78
C THR A 182 15.80 -16.31 23.77
N ALA A 183 17.10 -16.46 24.07
CA ALA A 183 17.58 -17.46 25.02
C ALA A 183 17.11 -17.15 26.45
N THR A 184 16.71 -18.19 27.18
CA THR A 184 16.23 -18.06 28.57
C THR A 184 17.36 -18.11 29.60
N GLY A 185 18.54 -18.56 29.19
CA GLY A 185 19.70 -18.81 30.06
C GLY A 185 19.65 -20.18 30.74
N TYR A 186 18.54 -20.92 30.61
CA TYR A 186 18.39 -22.29 31.11
C TYR A 186 18.47 -23.28 29.94
N ARG A 187 19.57 -24.04 29.86
CA ARG A 187 19.82 -24.99 28.74
C ARG A 187 18.67 -25.96 28.48
N ASP A 188 18.09 -26.51 29.54
CA ASP A 188 17.01 -27.51 29.41
C ASP A 188 15.71 -26.87 28.93
N LEU A 189 15.44 -25.63 29.33
CA LEU A 189 14.28 -24.87 28.88
C LEU A 189 14.47 -24.46 27.41
N ASP A 190 15.64 -23.93 27.07
CA ASP A 190 15.99 -23.55 25.70
C ASP A 190 16.00 -24.75 24.74
N ARG A 191 16.33 -25.95 25.22
CA ARG A 191 16.22 -27.17 24.41
C ARG A 191 14.78 -27.58 24.15
N CYS A 192 13.86 -27.29 25.07
CA CYS A 192 12.45 -27.60 24.90
C CYS A 192 11.72 -26.55 24.05
N THR A 193 12.10 -25.29 24.16
CA THR A 193 11.39 -24.16 23.52
C THR A 193 12.10 -23.61 22.29
N ASN A 194 13.37 -23.98 22.06
CA ASN A 194 14.29 -23.33 21.13
C ASN A 194 14.40 -21.81 21.39
N GLY A 195 14.26 -21.40 22.65
CA GLY A 195 14.15 -20.01 23.07
C GLY A 195 12.73 -19.44 22.89
N PHE A 196 12.50 -18.25 23.44
CA PHE A 196 11.21 -17.57 23.32
C PHE A 196 11.04 -16.90 21.95
N GLN A 197 10.05 -17.33 21.18
CA GLN A 197 9.85 -16.86 19.81
C GLN A 197 9.12 -15.52 19.76
N LYS A 198 9.41 -14.72 18.72
CA LYS A 198 8.68 -13.48 18.47
C LYS A 198 7.25 -13.81 18.05
N GLY A 199 6.27 -13.22 18.74
CA GLY A 199 4.84 -13.43 18.48
C GLY A 199 4.16 -14.37 19.48
N ASP A 200 4.92 -15.11 20.28
CA ASP A 200 4.37 -16.00 21.30
C ASP A 200 3.92 -15.22 22.55
N LEU A 201 2.76 -15.61 23.09
CA LEU A 201 2.34 -15.23 24.45
C LEU A 201 2.73 -16.34 25.43
N ILE A 202 3.75 -16.11 26.24
CA ILE A 202 4.26 -17.08 27.21
C ILE A 202 3.63 -16.82 28.59
N ILE A 203 2.82 -17.76 29.06
CA ILE A 203 2.13 -17.68 30.35
C ILE A 203 2.89 -18.50 31.40
N LEU A 204 3.47 -17.80 32.38
CA LEU A 204 4.10 -18.45 33.54
C LEU A 204 3.07 -18.59 34.67
N ALA A 205 2.66 -19.81 35.02
CA ALA A 205 1.72 -20.08 36.11
C ALA A 205 2.37 -20.89 37.24
N ALA A 206 2.18 -20.48 38.49
CA ALA A 206 2.62 -21.23 39.67
C ALA A 206 1.73 -20.87 40.87
N ARG A 207 1.72 -21.72 41.92
CA ARG A 207 1.02 -21.42 43.17
C ARG A 207 1.66 -20.22 43.90
N PRO A 208 0.92 -19.53 44.79
CA PRO A 208 1.49 -18.50 45.66
C PRO A 208 2.72 -19.01 46.41
N SER A 209 3.74 -18.15 46.54
CA SER A 209 5.01 -18.44 47.22
C SER A 209 5.92 -19.50 46.58
N MET A 210 5.63 -19.97 45.35
CA MET A 210 6.49 -20.95 44.62
C MET A 210 7.59 -20.29 43.77
N GLY A 211 7.86 -19.00 43.94
CA GLY A 211 8.97 -18.33 43.25
C GLY A 211 8.69 -17.86 41.80
N LYS A 212 7.42 -17.74 41.37
CA LYS A 212 7.05 -17.24 40.03
C LYS A 212 7.73 -15.91 39.68
N THR A 213 7.77 -14.96 40.62
CA THR A 213 8.40 -13.65 40.41
C THR A 213 9.92 -13.76 40.29
N ALA A 214 10.55 -14.57 41.14
CA ALA A 214 11.99 -14.81 41.09
C ALA A 214 12.41 -15.48 39.77
N PHE A 215 11.63 -16.45 39.29
CA PHE A 215 11.87 -17.09 38.00
C PHE A 215 11.71 -16.12 36.83
N ALA A 216 10.65 -15.30 36.82
CA ALA A 216 10.44 -14.28 35.78
C ALA A 216 11.59 -13.26 35.73
N LEU A 217 12.07 -12.79 36.89
CA LEU A 217 13.18 -11.85 36.97
C LEU A 217 14.50 -12.45 36.46
N ASN A 218 14.78 -13.71 36.78
CA ASN A 218 15.95 -14.41 36.25
C ASN A 218 15.88 -14.59 34.73
N LEU A 219 14.70 -14.94 34.19
CA LEU A 219 14.50 -15.01 32.75
C LEU A 219 14.80 -13.66 32.08
N THR A 220 14.30 -12.55 32.63
CA THR A 220 14.57 -11.21 32.08
C THR A 220 16.03 -10.80 32.21
N MET A 221 16.71 -11.18 33.30
CA MET A 221 18.12 -10.85 33.52
C MET A 221 19.05 -11.58 32.54
N ASN A 222 18.72 -12.83 32.20
CA ASN A 222 19.50 -13.63 31.24
C ASN A 222 19.17 -13.31 29.78
N ALA A 223 18.00 -12.75 29.51
CA ALA A 223 17.54 -12.37 28.17
C ALA A 223 17.98 -10.95 27.75
N ALA A 224 18.50 -10.14 28.68
CA ALA A 224 19.06 -8.81 28.47
C ALA A 224 20.52 -8.88 27.97
#